data_AF-Q4U3V7-F1
#
_entry.id   AF-Q4U3V7-F1
#
_cell.length_a   1.000
_cell.length_b   1.000
_cell.length_c   1.000
_cell.angle_alpha   90.00
_cell.angle_beta   90.00
_cell.angle_gamma   90.00
#
_symmetry.space_group_name_H-M   'P 1'
#
loop_
_entity.id
_entity.type
_entity.pdbx_description
1 polymer ?
#
loop_
_entity_poly.entity_id
_entity_poly.type
_entity_poly.pdbx_seq_one_letter_code
_entity_poly.pdbx_strand_id
1 'polypeptide(L)'
;DPHCGWCVLHSKCSRKDRCPRSSEARQFAVDVAQCVRLTVRPTNISVSVSSVQLTIRAENVPELLAGVNCTFEGAAETPGEVYGSRVRCLSPSARDVTHLLRNVTGDRRVMRLGLKSLGTGVPFASTGLIFYNCSKHASCLACVSSSFPCHWCKFRHVCTDHPGSCSFLEGRVNVSEECPQLLAPSADVLIPAGVVRHVTLAARNLPHPQCGS
;
A
#
# COMPACT_ATOMS: atom_id res chain seq x y z
N ASP A 1 13.17 32.90 -13.67
CA ASP A 1 14.00 32.91 -14.88
C ASP A 1 13.16 32.35 -16.04
N PRO A 2 12.83 33.15 -17.07
CA PRO A 2 12.00 32.72 -18.20
C PRO A 2 12.66 31.71 -19.13
N HIS A 3 13.94 31.37 -18.93
CA HIS A 3 14.68 30.45 -19.79
C HIS A 3 14.57 28.98 -19.35
N CYS A 4 13.98 28.69 -18.19
CA CYS A 4 13.91 27.35 -17.62
C CYS A 4 12.60 26.65 -18.00
N GLY A 5 12.70 25.39 -18.42
CA GLY A 5 11.58 24.47 -18.51
C GLY A 5 12.02 23.04 -18.24
N TRP A 6 11.05 22.15 -18.12
CA TRP A 6 11.26 20.74 -17.78
C TRP A 6 11.31 19.88 -19.04
N CYS A 7 12.48 19.28 -19.33
CA CYS A 7 12.65 18.33 -20.41
C CYS A 7 12.16 16.95 -19.95
N VAL A 8 10.90 16.62 -20.28
CA VAL A 8 10.11 15.58 -19.60
C VAL A 8 10.85 14.26 -19.53
N LEU A 9 11.17 13.62 -20.67
CA LEU A 9 11.80 12.28 -20.69
C LEU A 9 13.25 12.25 -20.20
N HIS A 10 13.89 13.41 -20.04
CA HIS A 10 15.26 13.52 -19.52
C HIS A 10 15.31 13.91 -18.03
N SER A 11 14.14 14.18 -17.42
CA SER A 11 14.02 14.52 -15.99
C SER A 11 14.96 15.64 -15.55
N LYS A 12 15.12 16.67 -16.40
CA LYS A 12 16.04 17.79 -16.15
C LYS A 12 15.41 19.14 -16.46
N CYS A 13 15.80 20.15 -15.68
CA CYS A 13 15.52 21.54 -15.99
C CYS A 13 16.57 22.05 -16.99
N SER A 14 16.13 22.61 -18.12
CA SER A 14 17.02 23.19 -19.13
C SER A 14 16.32 24.25 -19.97
N ARG A 15 17.08 24.92 -20.83
CA ARG A 15 16.51 25.71 -21.94
C ARG A 15 15.89 24.80 -23.01
N LYS A 16 14.99 25.36 -23.81
CA LYS A 16 14.26 24.63 -24.87
C LYS A 16 15.19 24.05 -25.95
N ASP A 17 16.22 24.80 -26.35
CA ASP A 17 17.26 24.40 -27.32
C ASP A 17 18.17 23.27 -26.79
N ARG A 18 18.23 23.07 -25.47
CA ARG A 18 19.01 22.02 -24.80
C ARG A 18 18.21 20.77 -24.46
N CYS A 19 16.93 20.72 -24.84
CA CYS A 19 16.07 19.56 -24.69
C CYS A 19 15.83 18.88 -26.05
N PRO A 20 16.25 17.62 -26.24
CA PRO A 20 16.02 16.89 -27.47
C PRO A 20 14.53 16.79 -27.80
N ARG A 21 14.18 17.05 -29.07
CA ARG A 21 12.81 16.98 -29.61
C ARG A 21 11.82 17.93 -28.91
N SER A 22 12.29 19.02 -28.30
CA SER A 22 11.45 19.95 -27.51
C SER A 22 10.34 20.68 -28.28
N SER A 23 10.32 20.59 -29.62
CA SER A 23 9.23 21.05 -30.47
C SER A 23 8.02 20.10 -30.47
N GLU A 24 8.21 18.85 -30.05
CA GLU A 24 7.14 17.85 -30.04
C GLU A 24 6.19 18.03 -28.85
N ALA A 25 4.96 17.55 -29.03
CA ALA A 25 3.90 17.69 -28.04
C ALA A 25 4.31 17.07 -26.71
N ARG A 26 4.20 17.87 -25.63
CA ARG A 26 4.48 17.47 -24.23
C ARG A 26 5.93 17.03 -23.95
N GLN A 27 6.86 17.25 -24.88
CA GLN A 27 8.27 16.92 -24.65
C GLN A 27 8.97 17.91 -23.69
N PHE A 28 8.49 19.15 -23.67
CA PHE A 28 9.04 20.24 -22.86
C PHE A 28 7.90 21.02 -22.18
N ALA A 29 7.96 21.11 -20.85
CA ALA A 29 6.96 21.83 -20.05
C ALA A 29 7.52 23.16 -19.56
N VAL A 30 6.78 24.24 -19.79
CA VAL A 30 7.14 25.61 -19.35
C VAL A 30 6.32 26.06 -18.15
N ASP A 31 5.12 25.50 -17.97
CA ASP A 31 4.24 25.81 -16.85
C ASP A 31 4.03 24.58 -15.94
N VAL A 32 3.77 24.83 -14.66
CA VAL A 32 3.54 23.78 -13.65
C VAL A 32 2.33 22.89 -14.02
N ALA A 33 1.32 23.44 -14.70
CA ALA A 33 0.17 22.67 -15.18
C ALA A 33 0.55 21.64 -16.25
N GLN A 34 1.69 21.81 -16.92
CA GLN A 34 2.23 20.88 -17.92
C GLN A 34 3.15 19.81 -17.31
N CYS A 35 3.41 19.85 -16.00
CA CYS A 35 4.14 18.78 -15.32
C CYS A 35 3.39 17.45 -15.43
N VAL A 36 4.16 16.36 -15.50
CA VAL A 36 3.63 15.01 -15.59
C VAL A 36 2.84 14.67 -14.33
N ARG A 37 1.65 14.10 -14.51
CA ARG A 37 0.82 13.59 -13.41
C ARG A 37 0.59 12.10 -13.61
N LEU A 38 0.89 11.32 -12.58
CA LEU A 38 0.64 9.88 -12.56
C LEU A 38 -0.47 9.56 -11.56
N THR A 39 -1.37 8.66 -11.96
CA THR A 39 -2.36 8.06 -11.08
C THR A 39 -2.30 6.55 -11.23
N VAL A 40 -2.26 5.81 -10.12
CA VAL A 40 -2.11 4.35 -10.10
C VAL A 40 -3.36 3.67 -9.57
N ARG A 41 -3.74 2.55 -10.18
CA ARG A 41 -4.81 1.66 -9.72
C ARG A 41 -4.34 0.21 -9.69
N PRO A 42 -4.57 -0.53 -8.59
CA PRO A 42 -5.00 -0.05 -7.28
C PRO A 42 -4.00 0.92 -6.61
N THR A 43 -4.45 1.71 -5.63
CA THR A 43 -3.61 2.68 -4.89
C THR A 43 -2.90 2.05 -3.68
N ASN A 44 -3.36 0.88 -3.25
CA ASN A 44 -2.81 0.11 -2.16
C ASN A 44 -2.78 -1.37 -2.53
N ILE A 45 -1.79 -2.09 -2.01
CA ILE A 45 -1.63 -3.53 -2.17
C ILE A 45 -1.12 -4.15 -0.87
N SER A 46 -1.56 -5.37 -0.57
CA SER A 46 -1.07 -6.12 0.59
C SER A 46 0.36 -6.60 0.33
N VAL A 47 1.18 -6.61 1.37
CA VAL A 47 2.57 -7.10 1.31
C VAL A 47 2.69 -8.60 1.08
N SER A 48 1.62 -9.35 1.35
CA SER A 48 1.58 -10.82 1.21
C SER A 48 1.23 -11.25 -0.22
N VAL A 49 0.72 -10.34 -1.05
CA VAL A 49 0.35 -10.62 -2.45
C VAL A 49 1.51 -10.25 -3.38
N SER A 50 1.71 -11.02 -4.44
CA SER A 50 2.75 -10.80 -5.45
C SER A 50 2.14 -10.61 -6.84
N SER A 51 2.87 -9.94 -7.73
CA SER A 51 2.50 -9.80 -9.15
C SER A 51 1.11 -9.20 -9.39
N VAL A 52 0.72 -8.22 -8.57
CA VAL A 52 -0.54 -7.49 -8.75
C VAL A 52 -0.43 -6.64 -10.00
N GLN A 53 -1.42 -6.71 -10.88
CA GLN A 53 -1.46 -5.86 -12.05
C GLN A 53 -1.82 -4.41 -11.68
N LEU A 54 -0.91 -3.49 -11.95
CA LEU A 54 -1.06 -2.06 -11.75
C LEU A 54 -1.35 -1.38 -13.07
N THR A 55 -2.34 -0.49 -13.10
CA THR A 55 -2.63 0.40 -14.22
C THR A 55 -2.27 1.82 -13.82
N ILE A 56 -1.32 2.41 -14.53
CA ILE A 56 -0.83 3.76 -14.31
C ILE A 56 -1.35 4.64 -15.44
N ARG A 57 -2.15 5.66 -15.14
CA ARG A 57 -2.56 6.68 -16.10
C ARG A 57 -1.59 7.86 -15.98
N ALA A 58 -0.99 8.22 -17.11
CA ALA A 58 0.01 9.27 -17.21
C ALA A 58 -0.52 10.44 -18.05
N GLU A 59 -0.55 11.62 -17.45
CA GLU A 59 -1.00 12.86 -18.10
C GLU A 59 0.17 13.80 -18.35
N ASN A 60 0.06 14.63 -19.38
CA ASN A 60 1.13 15.53 -19.85
C ASN A 60 2.44 14.80 -20.21
N VAL A 61 2.35 13.55 -20.67
CA VAL A 61 3.49 12.76 -21.15
C VAL A 61 3.51 12.77 -22.68
N PRO A 62 4.70 12.87 -23.32
CA PRO A 62 4.86 12.66 -24.75
C PRO A 62 4.57 11.20 -25.13
N GLU A 63 4.60 10.88 -26.42
CA GLU A 63 4.42 9.49 -26.84
C GLU A 63 5.58 8.59 -26.37
N LEU A 64 5.23 7.49 -25.70
CA LEU A 64 6.17 6.55 -25.10
C LEU A 64 6.60 5.44 -26.08
N LEU A 65 6.99 5.83 -27.31
CA LEU A 65 7.27 4.89 -28.41
C LEU A 65 8.40 3.90 -28.11
N ALA A 66 9.43 4.34 -27.38
CA ALA A 66 10.54 3.48 -26.96
C ALA A 66 10.15 2.46 -25.88
N GLY A 67 8.95 2.58 -25.29
CA GLY A 67 8.52 1.83 -24.13
C GLY A 67 9.03 2.40 -22.81
N VAL A 68 8.54 1.81 -21.71
CA VAL A 68 8.87 2.23 -20.34
C VAL A 68 9.02 1.03 -19.41
N ASN A 69 9.79 1.20 -18.36
CA ASN A 69 9.79 0.32 -17.19
C ASN A 69 9.12 1.02 -16.00
N CYS A 70 8.44 0.24 -15.18
CA CYS A 70 8.00 0.65 -13.85
C CYS A 70 9.11 0.42 -12.83
N THR A 71 9.49 1.46 -12.10
CA THR A 71 10.52 1.37 -11.06
C THR A 71 9.88 1.47 -9.69
N PHE A 72 10.13 0.50 -8.82
CA PHE A 72 9.66 0.48 -7.44
C PHE A 72 10.84 0.75 -6.53
N GLU A 73 10.75 1.79 -5.71
CA GLU A 73 11.81 2.30 -4.84
C GLU A 73 12.61 1.22 -4.10
N GLY A 74 13.80 0.89 -4.63
CA GLY A 74 14.71 -0.09 -4.06
C GLY A 74 14.22 -1.54 -4.07
N ALA A 75 13.04 -1.82 -4.66
CA ALA A 75 12.42 -3.14 -4.66
C ALA A 75 12.66 -3.89 -5.98
N ALA A 76 12.26 -3.30 -7.11
CA ALA A 76 12.36 -3.93 -8.42
C ALA A 76 12.18 -2.92 -9.56
N GLU A 77 12.58 -3.30 -10.78
CA GLU A 77 12.21 -2.65 -12.03
C GLU A 77 11.52 -3.70 -12.91
N THR A 78 10.31 -3.41 -13.39
CA THR A 78 9.50 -4.34 -14.18
C THR A 78 9.14 -3.73 -15.55
N PRO A 79 9.00 -4.55 -16.61
CA PRO A 79 8.51 -4.06 -17.90
C PRO A 79 7.14 -3.40 -17.78
N GLY A 80 6.92 -2.34 -18.56
CA GLY A 80 5.64 -1.65 -18.67
C GLY A 80 5.02 -1.75 -20.06
N GLU A 81 3.80 -2.26 -20.14
CA GLU A 81 3.02 -2.33 -21.37
C GLU A 81 2.29 -1.01 -21.61
N VAL A 82 2.59 -0.33 -22.70
CA VAL A 82 2.03 0.99 -23.01
C VAL A 82 0.76 0.84 -23.87
N TYR A 83 -0.34 1.42 -23.39
CA TYR A 83 -1.63 1.50 -24.07
C TYR A 83 -2.08 2.97 -24.12
N GLY A 84 -1.61 3.70 -25.13
CA GLY A 84 -1.83 5.15 -25.23
C GLY A 84 -1.25 5.90 -24.03
N SER A 85 -2.10 6.54 -23.23
CA SER A 85 -1.70 7.24 -21.99
C SER A 85 -1.69 6.36 -20.73
N ARG A 86 -1.89 5.05 -20.87
CA ARG A 86 -1.88 4.09 -19.76
C ARG A 86 -0.66 3.18 -19.87
N VAL A 87 -0.12 2.81 -18.72
CA VAL A 87 0.97 1.83 -18.60
C VAL A 87 0.50 0.73 -17.65
N ARG A 88 0.64 -0.54 -18.06
CA ARG A 88 0.36 -1.70 -17.20
C ARG A 88 1.68 -2.34 -16.78
N CYS A 89 1.81 -2.59 -15.48
CA CYS A 89 2.99 -3.21 -14.88
C CYS A 89 2.56 -4.24 -13.82
N LEU A 90 3.46 -5.14 -13.46
CA LEU A 90 3.26 -6.03 -12.31
C LEU A 90 3.95 -5.44 -11.08
N SER A 91 3.34 -5.57 -9.91
CA SER A 91 3.99 -5.22 -8.64
C SER A 91 5.20 -6.14 -8.38
N PRO A 92 6.17 -5.70 -7.57
CA PRO A 92 7.26 -6.56 -7.10
C PRO A 92 6.72 -7.78 -6.34
N SER A 93 7.57 -8.77 -6.13
CA SER A 93 7.21 -9.93 -5.32
C SER A 93 7.11 -9.55 -3.84
N ALA A 94 6.36 -10.33 -3.07
CA ALA A 94 6.27 -10.18 -1.62
C ALA A 94 7.66 -10.24 -0.96
N ARG A 95 8.59 -11.04 -1.50
CA ARG A 95 9.97 -11.14 -0.99
C ARG A 95 10.71 -9.81 -1.14
N ASP A 96 10.66 -9.22 -2.33
CA ASP A 96 11.35 -7.95 -2.63
C ASP A 96 10.85 -6.81 -1.73
N VAL A 97 9.54 -6.80 -1.44
CA VAL A 97 8.91 -5.77 -0.62
C VAL A 97 9.16 -6.01 0.88
N THR A 98 9.08 -7.26 1.35
CA THR A 98 9.13 -7.58 2.79
C THR A 98 10.43 -7.10 3.44
N HIS A 99 11.56 -7.20 2.74
CA HIS A 99 12.86 -6.72 3.25
C HIS A 99 12.84 -5.21 3.54
N LEU A 100 12.19 -4.42 2.69
CA LEU A 100 12.07 -2.97 2.86
C LEU A 100 11.15 -2.60 4.03
N LEU A 101 10.24 -3.49 4.44
CA LEU A 101 9.26 -3.21 5.47
C LEU A 101 9.65 -3.67 6.88
N ARG A 102 10.77 -4.40 7.03
CA ARG A 102 11.19 -4.96 8.33
C ARG A 102 11.31 -3.91 9.43
N ASN A 103 11.82 -2.72 9.09
CA ASN A 103 12.08 -1.64 10.05
C ASN A 103 10.98 -0.57 10.07
N VAL A 104 9.84 -0.82 9.42
CA VAL A 104 8.70 0.10 9.44
C VAL A 104 7.87 -0.20 10.69
N THR A 105 7.65 0.83 11.51
CA THR A 105 6.88 0.75 12.76
C THR A 105 5.38 0.71 12.52
N GLY A 106 4.91 1.28 11.40
CA GLY A 106 3.49 1.30 11.03
C GLY A 106 3.00 0.03 10.30
N ASP A 107 1.69 -0.02 10.10
CA ASP A 107 0.96 -1.03 9.31
C ASP A 107 1.05 -0.80 7.80
N ARG A 108 1.66 0.32 7.37
CA ARG A 108 1.80 0.70 5.96
C ARG A 108 3.12 1.40 5.64
N ARG A 109 3.51 1.35 4.37
CA ARG A 109 4.56 2.18 3.78
C ARG A 109 4.12 2.72 2.43
N VAL A 110 4.36 4.00 2.18
CA VAL A 110 4.24 4.59 0.84
C VAL A 110 5.56 4.32 0.11
N MET A 111 5.49 3.64 -1.03
CA MET A 111 6.61 3.34 -1.89
C MET A 111 6.55 4.22 -3.14
N ARG A 112 7.68 4.77 -3.57
CA ARG A 112 7.74 5.55 -4.81
C ARG A 112 7.71 4.63 -6.03
N LEU A 113 6.61 4.69 -6.79
CA LEU A 113 6.43 4.06 -8.08
C LEU A 113 6.76 5.08 -9.18
N GLY A 114 7.79 4.79 -9.98
CA GLY A 114 8.24 5.63 -11.08
C GLY A 114 8.01 5.02 -12.46
N LEU A 115 8.01 5.87 -13.49
CA LEU A 115 8.14 5.45 -14.88
C LEU A 115 9.52 5.87 -15.41
N LYS A 116 10.22 4.92 -16.00
CA LYS A 116 11.54 5.10 -16.61
C LYS A 116 11.45 4.88 -18.10
N SER A 117 11.86 5.88 -18.88
CA SER A 117 11.86 5.78 -20.34
C SER A 117 12.96 4.84 -20.78
N LEU A 118 12.66 3.87 -21.65
CA LEU A 118 13.69 3.01 -22.24
C LEU A 118 14.56 3.77 -23.24
N GLY A 119 14.04 4.82 -23.87
CA GLY A 119 14.79 5.64 -24.83
C GLY A 119 15.88 6.50 -24.18
N THR A 120 15.65 7.02 -22.98
CA THR A 120 16.64 7.83 -22.24
C THR A 120 17.31 7.09 -21.09
N GLY A 121 16.71 5.99 -20.61
CA GLY A 121 17.14 5.28 -19.41
C GLY A 121 16.83 6.03 -18.10
N VAL A 122 16.09 7.14 -18.15
CA VAL A 122 15.88 8.04 -17.01
C VAL A 122 14.47 7.91 -16.42
N PRO A 123 14.32 7.82 -15.09
CA PRO A 123 13.02 7.95 -14.42
C PRO A 123 12.54 9.40 -14.50
N PHE A 124 11.36 9.61 -15.10
CA PHE A 124 10.87 10.95 -15.43
C PHE A 124 9.63 11.39 -14.64
N ALA A 125 8.90 10.44 -14.05
CA ALA A 125 7.70 10.72 -13.28
C ALA A 125 7.51 9.67 -12.19
N SER A 126 6.82 10.03 -11.10
CA SER A 126 6.54 9.12 -10.00
C SER A 126 5.25 9.44 -9.25
N THR A 127 4.65 8.43 -8.64
CA THR A 127 3.53 8.51 -7.69
C THR A 127 3.80 7.64 -6.47
N GLY A 128 3.04 7.83 -5.40
CA GLY A 128 3.03 6.90 -4.26
C GLY A 128 2.15 5.67 -4.56
N LEU A 129 2.62 4.50 -4.15
CA LEU A 129 1.85 3.26 -4.03
C LEU A 129 1.95 2.76 -2.59
N ILE A 130 0.82 2.44 -1.96
CA ILE A 130 0.81 2.02 -0.56
C ILE A 130 0.95 0.50 -0.46
N PHE A 131 1.89 0.04 0.36
CA PHE A 131 1.96 -1.35 0.79
C PHE A 131 1.51 -1.45 2.25
N TYR A 132 0.54 -2.31 2.55
CA TYR A 132 0.02 -2.49 3.91
C TYR A 132 0.22 -3.93 4.41
N ASN A 133 0.38 -4.08 5.72
CA ASN A 133 0.64 -5.35 6.39
C ASN A 133 -0.30 -5.53 7.60
N CYS A 134 -1.40 -6.23 7.37
CA CYS A 134 -2.38 -6.53 8.42
C CYS A 134 -1.77 -7.26 9.63
N SER A 135 -0.76 -8.10 9.42
CA SER A 135 -0.11 -8.89 10.48
C SER A 135 0.62 -8.04 11.54
N LYS A 136 0.76 -6.73 11.32
CA LYS A 136 1.28 -5.79 12.32
C LYS A 136 0.27 -5.44 13.42
N HIS A 137 -1.03 -5.64 13.18
CA HIS A 137 -2.05 -5.39 14.20
C HIS A 137 -2.13 -6.54 15.21
N ALA A 138 -1.81 -6.23 16.47
CA ALA A 138 -1.79 -7.21 17.56
C ALA A 138 -3.13 -7.35 18.31
N SER A 139 -4.15 -6.56 17.95
CA SER A 139 -5.48 -6.63 18.56
C SER A 139 -6.58 -6.57 17.52
N CYS A 140 -7.73 -7.17 17.85
CA CYS A 140 -8.90 -7.18 16.97
C CYS A 140 -9.33 -5.76 16.60
N LEU A 141 -9.45 -4.87 17.60
CA LEU A 141 -9.87 -3.49 17.38
C LEU A 141 -8.94 -2.77 16.40
N ALA A 142 -7.61 -2.85 16.60
CA ALA A 142 -6.65 -2.22 15.69
C ALA A 142 -6.68 -2.80 14.27
N CYS A 143 -6.96 -4.10 14.15
CA CYS A 143 -7.06 -4.81 12.87
C CYS A 143 -8.27 -4.35 12.06
N VAL A 144 -9.47 -4.39 12.66
CA VAL A 144 -10.72 -4.09 11.96
C VAL A 144 -11.02 -2.59 11.87
N SER A 145 -10.35 -1.76 12.70
CA SER A 145 -10.37 -0.30 12.55
C SER A 145 -9.36 0.21 11.52
N SER A 146 -8.59 -0.67 10.90
CA SER A 146 -7.61 -0.27 9.88
C SER A 146 -8.32 0.33 8.67
N SER A 147 -7.67 1.29 7.99
CA SER A 147 -8.16 1.80 6.71
C SER A 147 -7.97 0.81 5.54
N PHE A 148 -7.36 -0.34 5.80
CA PHE A 148 -7.08 -1.39 4.84
C PHE A 148 -8.02 -2.58 5.04
N PRO A 149 -8.25 -3.40 4.00
CA PRO A 149 -9.11 -4.59 4.10
C PRO A 149 -8.41 -5.70 4.89
N CYS A 150 -8.41 -5.54 6.21
CA CYS A 150 -7.88 -6.50 7.18
C CYS A 150 -9.02 -7.22 7.92
N HIS A 151 -8.74 -8.44 8.35
CA HIS A 151 -9.67 -9.32 9.03
C HIS A 151 -9.00 -9.91 10.27
N TRP A 152 -9.73 -10.00 11.38
CA TRP A 152 -9.23 -10.63 12.59
C TRP A 152 -9.69 -12.09 12.67
N CYS A 153 -8.74 -13.01 12.83
CA CYS A 153 -9.02 -14.42 13.08
C CYS A 153 -9.10 -14.67 14.59
N LYS A 154 -10.33 -14.67 15.13
CA LYS A 154 -10.65 -14.79 16.56
C LYS A 154 -9.96 -15.96 17.26
N PHE A 155 -9.91 -17.14 16.63
CA PHE A 155 -9.33 -18.35 17.23
C PHE A 155 -7.82 -18.49 17.05
N ARG A 156 -7.27 -17.89 15.99
CA ARG A 156 -5.81 -17.86 15.76
C ARG A 156 -5.13 -16.67 16.45
N HIS A 157 -5.92 -15.71 16.93
CA HIS A 157 -5.45 -14.48 17.55
C HIS A 157 -4.48 -13.68 16.66
N VAL A 158 -4.82 -13.57 15.37
CA VAL A 158 -4.00 -12.86 14.36
C VAL A 158 -4.85 -11.99 13.45
N CYS A 159 -4.27 -10.90 12.96
CA CYS A 159 -4.81 -10.07 11.89
C CYS A 159 -4.25 -10.49 10.53
N THR A 160 -5.07 -10.55 9.50
CA THR A 160 -4.70 -11.02 8.16
C THR A 160 -5.47 -10.29 7.07
N ASP A 161 -4.89 -10.18 5.88
CA ASP A 161 -5.58 -9.75 4.66
C ASP A 161 -6.22 -10.92 3.90
N HIS A 162 -5.99 -12.16 4.35
CA HIS A 162 -6.49 -13.38 3.73
C HIS A 162 -7.55 -14.04 4.62
N PRO A 163 -8.86 -13.79 4.41
CA PRO A 163 -9.91 -14.34 5.26
C PRO A 163 -9.94 -15.88 5.23
N GLY A 164 -9.53 -16.49 4.11
CA GLY A 164 -9.35 -17.94 3.97
C GLY A 164 -8.36 -18.58 4.96
N SER A 165 -7.46 -17.79 5.56
CA SER A 165 -6.48 -18.28 6.53
C SER A 165 -7.02 -18.40 7.97
N CYS A 166 -8.24 -17.92 8.23
CA CYS A 166 -8.90 -18.16 9.51
C CYS A 166 -9.44 -19.60 9.57
N SER A 167 -9.38 -20.24 10.74
CA SER A 167 -9.72 -21.65 10.93
C SER A 167 -11.11 -22.04 10.40
N PHE A 168 -12.10 -21.17 10.55
CA PHE A 168 -13.47 -21.35 10.05
C PHE A 168 -14.17 -19.99 9.87
N LEU A 169 -15.33 -20.00 9.20
CA LEU A 169 -16.08 -18.79 8.86
C LEU A 169 -16.50 -17.99 10.11
N GLU A 170 -17.01 -18.65 11.14
CA GLU A 170 -17.44 -18.02 12.41
C GLU A 170 -16.26 -17.42 13.21
N GLY A 171 -15.02 -17.73 12.82
CA GLY A 171 -13.81 -17.19 13.43
C GLY A 171 -13.33 -15.87 12.83
N ARG A 172 -14.01 -15.36 11.81
CA ARG A 172 -13.64 -14.12 11.12
C ARG A 172 -14.36 -12.94 11.75
N VAL A 173 -13.62 -11.86 12.00
CA VAL A 173 -14.16 -10.62 12.53
C VAL A 173 -13.77 -9.49 11.58
N ASN A 174 -14.79 -8.80 11.07
CA ASN A 174 -14.63 -7.74 10.06
C ASN A 174 -15.08 -6.36 10.57
N VAL A 175 -15.83 -6.34 11.68
CA VAL A 175 -16.37 -5.12 12.30
C VAL A 175 -16.00 -5.08 13.77
N SER A 176 -15.90 -3.88 14.32
CA SER A 176 -15.43 -3.66 15.70
C SER A 176 -16.34 -4.27 16.77
N GLU A 177 -17.63 -4.36 16.50
CA GLU A 177 -18.69 -4.85 17.38
C GLU A 177 -18.58 -6.37 17.60
N GLU A 178 -17.98 -7.08 16.65
CA GLU A 178 -17.72 -8.52 16.69
C GLU A 178 -16.39 -8.88 17.38
N CYS A 179 -15.59 -7.87 17.76
CA CYS A 179 -14.34 -8.12 18.47
C CYS A 179 -14.58 -8.74 19.86
N PRO A 180 -13.75 -9.73 20.26
CA PRO A 180 -13.70 -10.20 21.63
C PRO A 180 -13.27 -9.07 22.56
N GLN A 181 -14.12 -8.72 23.53
CA GLN A 181 -13.85 -7.62 24.46
C GLN A 181 -14.49 -7.87 25.82
N LEU A 182 -13.80 -7.44 26.87
CA LEU A 182 -14.40 -7.30 28.19
C LEU A 182 -15.24 -6.03 28.20
N LEU A 183 -16.45 -6.12 28.74
CA LEU A 183 -17.29 -4.96 28.94
C LEU A 183 -16.88 -4.29 30.25
N ALA A 184 -16.83 -2.96 30.24
CA ALA A 184 -16.61 -2.21 31.47
C ALA A 184 -17.71 -2.58 32.48
N PRO A 185 -17.34 -2.92 33.73
CA PRO A 185 -18.33 -3.22 34.75
C PRO A 185 -19.14 -1.95 35.08
N SER A 186 -20.38 -2.11 35.52
CA SER A 186 -21.23 -0.99 35.93
C SER A 186 -20.76 -0.31 37.23
N ALA A 187 -19.88 -0.96 37.99
CA ALA A 187 -19.25 -0.45 39.20
C ALA A 187 -17.83 -1.03 39.36
N ASP A 188 -16.98 -0.36 40.13
CA ASP A 188 -15.62 -0.81 40.37
C ASP A 188 -15.57 -2.18 41.08
N VAL A 189 -14.66 -3.03 40.62
CA VAL A 189 -14.44 -4.36 41.21
C VAL A 189 -13.42 -4.24 42.34
N LEU A 190 -13.91 -4.19 43.58
CA LEU A 190 -13.05 -4.10 44.78
C LEU A 190 -12.54 -5.49 45.21
N ILE A 191 -11.23 -5.65 45.42
CA ILE A 191 -10.62 -6.92 45.85
C ILE A 191 -9.94 -6.72 47.21
N PRO A 192 -10.54 -7.16 48.33
CA PRO A 192 -9.93 -7.03 49.65
C PRO A 192 -8.77 -8.02 49.86
N ALA A 193 -7.74 -7.59 50.59
CA ALA A 193 -6.57 -8.41 50.86
C ALA A 193 -6.88 -9.56 51.83
N GLY A 194 -6.33 -10.74 51.55
CA GLY A 194 -6.46 -11.93 52.42
C GLY A 194 -7.82 -12.64 52.36
N VAL A 195 -8.73 -12.23 51.46
CA VAL A 195 -10.06 -12.81 51.34
C VAL A 195 -10.23 -13.46 49.97
N VAL A 196 -10.67 -14.72 49.96
CA VAL A 196 -11.06 -15.42 48.73
C VAL A 196 -12.36 -14.82 48.20
N ARG A 197 -12.34 -14.28 46.98
CA ARG A 197 -13.51 -13.65 46.33
C ARG A 197 -13.64 -14.08 44.88
N HIS A 198 -14.87 -14.36 44.46
CA HIS A 198 -15.21 -14.54 43.05
C HIS A 198 -15.39 -13.18 42.36
N VAL A 199 -14.79 -13.02 41.18
CA VAL A 199 -14.94 -11.84 40.33
C VAL A 199 -15.75 -12.23 39.10
N THR A 200 -16.87 -11.54 38.90
CA THR A 200 -17.71 -11.71 37.70
C THR A 200 -17.39 -10.61 36.71
N LEU A 201 -17.07 -11.01 35.47
CA LEU A 201 -16.79 -10.10 34.36
C LEU A 201 -17.81 -10.33 33.25
N ALA A 202 -18.29 -9.24 32.65
CA ALA A 202 -19.10 -9.29 31.44
C ALA A 202 -18.19 -9.16 30.21
N ALA A 203 -18.51 -9.87 29.14
CA ALA A 203 -17.73 -9.85 27.90
C ALA A 203 -18.64 -10.07 26.68
N ARG A 204 -18.12 -9.72 25.51
CA ARG A 204 -18.75 -10.01 24.21
C ARG A 204 -17.81 -10.80 23.32
N ASN A 205 -18.39 -11.67 22.50
CA ASN A 205 -17.71 -12.41 21.44
C ASN A 205 -16.46 -13.16 21.90
N LEU A 206 -16.45 -13.70 23.12
CA LEU A 206 -15.33 -14.51 23.59
C LEU A 206 -15.17 -15.77 22.71
N PRO A 207 -13.95 -16.17 22.35
CA PRO A 207 -13.71 -17.45 21.68
C PRO A 207 -13.97 -18.61 22.63
N HIS A 208 -14.68 -19.62 22.14
CA HIS A 208 -14.66 -20.91 22.80
C HIS A 208 -13.27 -21.54 22.57
N PRO A 209 -12.55 -21.99 23.61
CA PRO A 209 -11.25 -22.64 23.43
C PRO A 209 -11.44 -23.87 22.54
N GLN A 210 -10.65 -23.97 21.46
CA GLN A 210 -10.65 -25.18 20.66
C GLN A 210 -9.81 -26.23 21.40
N CYS A 211 -10.43 -27.32 21.82
CA CYS A 211 -9.69 -28.50 22.27
C CYS A 211 -8.95 -29.08 21.07
N GLY A 212 -7.63 -29.20 21.17
CA GLY A 212 -6.78 -29.62 20.05
C GLY A 212 -7.15 -30.99 19.50
N SER A 213 -7.19 -31.07 18.17
CA SER A 213 -7.12 -32.31 17.38
C SER A 213 -5.67 -32.73 17.19
#